data_AF-A0AAW9BPK8-F1
#
_entry.id   AF-A0AAW9BPK8-F1
#
_cell.length_a   1.000
_cell.length_b   1.000
_cell.length_c   1.000
_cell.angle_alpha   90.00
_cell.angle_beta   90.00
_cell.angle_gamma   90.00
#
_symmetry.space_group_name_H-M   'P 1'
#
loop_
_entity.id
_entity.type
_entity.pdbx_description
1 polymer ?
#
loop_
_entity_poly.entity_id
_entity_poly.type
_entity_poly.pdbx_seq_one_letter_code
_entity_poly.pdbx_strand_id
1 'polypeptide(L)'
;TNSPIVAITLALMCVPFLVLGQTNSRVLQASKMVVPSLFALQLGVSVLMVLFIIGLSTLHLQNINSLMAALLLASLIVSIASTTKWFSSGQYQKPTPTTNIELISSAKQVWIGSIFTNILQWGSIVIAGFFISTTELGLLAAAQRTSLLIGFVLITINFVVAPMFASLFKEGKLDKLRNLSRWACRANIGAALLPVLICTLFP
;
A
#
# COMPACT_ATOMS: atom_id res chain seq x y z
N THR A 1 -6.91 24.66 -24.01
CA THR A 1 -8.05 23.72 -23.94
C THR A 1 -7.54 22.37 -23.47
N ASN A 2 -7.42 22.18 -22.16
CA ASN A 2 -6.97 20.91 -21.58
C ASN A 2 -8.16 19.96 -21.55
N SER A 3 -8.30 19.14 -22.60
CA SER A 3 -9.38 18.17 -22.70
C SER A 3 -9.28 17.20 -21.52
N PRO A 4 -10.32 17.08 -20.65
CA PRO A 4 -10.31 16.18 -19.50
C PRO A 4 -10.08 14.72 -19.91
N ILE A 5 -10.36 14.39 -21.16
CA ILE A 5 -10.12 13.10 -21.80
C ILE A 5 -8.64 12.68 -21.69
N VAL A 6 -7.68 13.59 -21.92
CA VAL A 6 -6.24 13.24 -21.88
C VAL A 6 -5.81 12.84 -20.47
N ALA A 7 -6.27 13.58 -19.45
CA ALA A 7 -6.01 13.27 -18.05
C ALA A 7 -6.61 11.92 -17.65
N ILE A 8 -7.82 11.60 -18.13
CA ILE A 8 -8.48 10.31 -17.89
C ILE A 8 -7.71 9.18 -18.56
N THR A 9 -7.27 9.34 -19.81
CA THR A 9 -6.47 8.32 -20.50
C THR A 9 -5.14 8.05 -19.79
N LEU A 10 -4.45 9.10 -19.34
CA LEU A 10 -3.21 8.96 -18.55
C LEU A 10 -3.46 8.24 -17.22
N ALA A 11 -4.57 8.54 -16.54
CA ALA A 11 -4.95 7.86 -15.31
C ALA A 11 -5.21 6.36 -15.54
N LEU A 12 -5.92 6.01 -16.63
CA LEU A 12 -6.17 4.61 -17.00
C LEU A 12 -4.86 3.88 -17.34
N MET A 13 -3.93 4.54 -18.02
CA MET A 13 -2.60 3.97 -18.32
C MET A 13 -1.75 3.74 -17.06
N CYS A 14 -1.99 4.46 -15.97
CA CYS A 14 -1.27 4.28 -14.71
C CYS A 14 -1.64 2.98 -13.98
N VAL A 15 -2.91 2.55 -14.10
CA VAL A 15 -3.45 1.36 -13.40
C VAL A 15 -2.58 0.11 -13.58
N PRO A 16 -2.22 -0.34 -14.81
CA PRO A 16 -1.41 -1.54 -15.00
C PRO A 16 -0.04 -1.43 -14.32
N PHE A 17 0.62 -0.27 -14.37
CA PHE A 17 1.93 -0.08 -13.74
C PHE A 17 1.84 -0.12 -12.21
N LEU A 18 0.78 0.46 -11.63
CA LEU A 18 0.52 0.33 -10.20
C LEU A 18 0.28 -1.13 -9.83
N VAL A 19 -0.58 -1.85 -10.57
CA VAL A 19 -0.86 -3.27 -10.31
C VAL A 19 0.42 -4.12 -10.39
N LEU A 20 1.28 -3.87 -11.38
CA LEU A 20 2.57 -4.54 -11.51
C LEU A 20 3.48 -4.25 -10.32
N GLY A 21 3.66 -2.99 -9.94
CA GLY A 21 4.46 -2.60 -8.78
C GLY A 21 3.97 -3.22 -7.47
N GLN A 22 2.65 -3.23 -7.26
CA GLN A 22 2.01 -3.84 -6.09
C GLN A 22 2.19 -5.35 -6.06
N THR A 23 2.04 -6.02 -7.20
CA THR A 23 2.19 -7.48 -7.29
C THR A 23 3.64 -7.88 -7.04
N ASN A 24 4.60 -7.22 -7.71
CA ASN A 24 6.03 -7.41 -7.48
C ASN A 24 6.39 -7.19 -6.01
N SER A 25 5.79 -6.16 -5.39
CA SER A 25 5.99 -5.87 -3.98
C SER A 25 5.60 -7.04 -3.07
N ARG A 26 4.46 -7.70 -3.31
CA ARG A 26 4.04 -8.87 -2.52
C ARG A 26 4.97 -10.07 -2.72
N VAL A 27 5.53 -10.23 -3.92
CA VAL A 27 6.54 -11.26 -4.18
C VAL A 27 7.84 -10.95 -3.44
N LEU A 28 8.32 -9.71 -3.48
CA LEU A 28 9.50 -9.25 -2.74
C LEU A 28 9.32 -9.45 -1.22
N GLN A 29 8.10 -9.23 -0.71
CA GLN A 29 7.73 -9.49 0.68
C GLN A 29 7.87 -10.97 1.04
N ALA A 30 7.37 -11.87 0.18
CA ALA A 30 7.53 -13.32 0.37
C ALA A 30 9.01 -13.75 0.37
N SER A 31 9.85 -13.07 -0.44
CA SER A 31 11.31 -13.27 -0.49
C SER A 31 12.08 -12.66 0.70
N LYS A 32 11.39 -12.21 1.77
CA LYS A 32 11.98 -11.54 2.94
C LYS A 32 12.64 -10.18 2.66
N MET A 33 12.46 -9.61 1.46
CA MET A 33 12.98 -8.29 1.10
C MET A 33 11.92 -7.21 1.37
N VAL A 34 11.70 -6.92 2.65
CA VAL A 34 10.59 -6.05 3.10
C VAL A 34 10.81 -4.58 2.72
N VAL A 35 12.04 -4.07 2.76
CA VAL A 35 12.33 -2.66 2.45
C VAL A 35 12.01 -2.32 0.98
N PRO A 36 12.51 -3.07 -0.03
CA PRO A 36 12.11 -2.85 -1.42
C PRO A 36 10.60 -3.06 -1.67
N SER A 37 9.98 -3.99 -0.94
CA SER A 37 8.54 -4.22 -1.00
C SER A 37 7.76 -2.97 -0.55
N LEU A 38 8.05 -2.41 0.62
CA LEU A 38 7.38 -1.20 1.12
C LEU A 38 7.53 0.00 0.18
N PHE A 39 8.70 0.13 -0.45
CA PHE A 39 8.94 1.17 -1.45
C PHE A 39 8.08 0.97 -2.70
N ALA A 40 7.94 -0.27 -3.18
CA ALA A 40 7.10 -0.59 -4.34
C ALA A 40 5.58 -0.51 -4.05
N LEU A 41 5.16 -0.71 -2.79
CA LEU A 41 3.76 -0.77 -2.39
C LEU A 41 3.10 0.60 -2.25
N GLN A 42 3.75 1.57 -1.61
CA GLN A 42 3.10 2.84 -1.32
C GLN A 42 4.08 4.01 -1.29
N LEU A 43 5.27 3.81 -0.71
CA LEU A 43 6.19 4.91 -0.46
C LEU A 43 6.82 5.47 -1.75
N GLY A 44 7.19 4.60 -2.69
CA GLY A 44 7.90 5.02 -3.91
C GLY A 44 7.08 5.94 -4.77
N VAL A 45 5.82 5.59 -5.04
CA VAL A 45 4.92 6.44 -5.86
C VAL A 45 4.63 7.75 -5.13
N SER A 46 4.31 7.71 -3.83
CA SER A 46 4.02 8.92 -3.06
C SER A 46 5.21 9.88 -2.96
N VAL A 47 6.42 9.36 -2.71
CA VAL A 47 7.63 10.19 -2.61
C VAL A 47 7.98 10.81 -3.97
N LEU A 48 7.97 10.02 -5.05
CA LEU A 48 8.23 10.53 -6.41
C LEU A 48 7.18 11.57 -6.81
N MET A 49 5.92 11.37 -6.44
CA MET A 49 4.86 12.34 -6.70
C MET A 49 5.10 13.67 -5.99
N VAL A 50 5.50 13.66 -4.72
CA VAL A 50 5.84 14.89 -4.00
C VAL A 50 7.01 15.61 -4.68
N LEU A 51 8.06 14.88 -5.06
CA LEU A 51 9.21 15.45 -5.77
C LEU A 51 8.81 16.08 -7.12
N PHE A 52 7.97 15.41 -7.90
CA PHE A 52 7.49 15.94 -9.18
C PHE A 52 6.56 17.14 -9.01
N ILE A 53 5.70 17.16 -7.99
CA ILE A 53 4.85 18.32 -7.69
C ILE A 53 5.72 19.53 -7.35
N ILE A 54 6.74 19.37 -6.50
CA ILE A 54 7.67 20.46 -6.16
C ILE A 54 8.40 20.96 -7.41
N GLY A 55 8.91 20.06 -8.25
CA GLY A 55 9.58 20.43 -9.50
C GLY A 55 8.66 21.10 -10.53
N LEU A 56 7.40 20.67 -10.63
CA LEU A 56 6.41 21.31 -11.50
C LEU A 56 5.99 22.68 -10.95
N SER A 57 5.98 22.85 -9.63
CA SER A 57 5.67 24.11 -8.97
C SER A 57 6.74 25.17 -9.24
N THR A 58 8.02 24.83 -9.22
CA THR A 58 9.10 25.78 -9.54
C THR A 58 9.03 26.25 -10.99
N LEU A 59 8.61 25.35 -11.89
CA LEU A 59 8.45 25.62 -13.33
C LEU A 59 7.10 26.28 -13.69
N HIS A 60 6.21 26.55 -12.72
CA HIS A 60 4.87 27.11 -12.94
C HIS A 60 3.98 26.30 -13.91
N LEU A 61 4.23 25.00 -14.08
CA LEU A 61 3.52 24.10 -15.02
C LEU A 61 2.43 23.27 -14.33
N GLN A 62 1.70 23.85 -13.38
CA GLN A 62 0.67 23.16 -12.58
C GLN A 62 -0.65 22.91 -13.35
N ASN A 63 -0.56 22.19 -14.48
CA ASN A 63 -1.71 21.74 -15.24
C ASN A 63 -2.11 20.32 -14.83
N ILE A 64 -3.42 20.01 -14.90
CA ILE A 64 -3.98 18.68 -14.63
C ILE A 64 -3.25 17.59 -15.45
N ASN A 65 -2.98 17.88 -16.72
CA ASN A 65 -2.28 16.95 -17.61
C ASN A 65 -0.84 16.70 -17.15
N SER A 66 -0.12 17.73 -16.66
CA SER A 66 1.24 17.60 -16.14
C SER A 66 1.29 16.76 -14.87
N LEU A 67 0.30 16.92 -13.98
CA LEU A 67 0.19 16.14 -12.75
C LEU A 67 -0.11 14.66 -13.04
N MET A 68 -1.00 14.38 -14.01
CA MET A 68 -1.29 13.01 -14.43
C MET A 68 -0.11 12.36 -15.15
N ALA A 69 0.63 13.12 -15.97
CA ALA A 69 1.86 12.65 -16.58
C ALA A 69 2.94 12.34 -15.52
N ALA A 70 3.08 13.18 -14.49
CA ALA A 70 3.96 12.91 -13.37
C ALA A 70 3.58 11.64 -12.60
N LEU A 71 2.28 11.39 -12.41
CA LEU A 71 1.79 10.16 -11.78
C LEU A 71 2.12 8.91 -12.61
N LEU A 72 1.92 8.98 -13.92
CA LEU A 72 2.29 7.90 -14.83
C LEU A 72 3.80 7.63 -14.81
N LEU A 73 4.63 8.68 -14.81
CA LEU A 73 6.08 8.54 -14.71
C LEU A 73 6.51 7.94 -13.38
N ALA A 74 5.91 8.39 -12.27
CA ALA A 74 6.20 7.86 -10.94
C ALA A 74 5.85 6.36 -10.85
N SER A 75 4.67 5.96 -11.33
CA SER A 75 4.25 4.55 -11.30
C SER A 75 5.10 3.68 -12.24
N LEU A 76 5.51 4.21 -13.39
CA LEU A 76 6.42 3.53 -14.31
C LEU A 76 7.80 3.30 -13.67
N ILE A 77 8.40 4.33 -13.08
CA ILE A 77 9.71 4.23 -12.41
C ILE A 77 9.65 3.20 -11.29
N VAL A 78 8.60 3.21 -10.47
CA VAL A 78 8.42 2.26 -9.36
C VAL A 78 8.19 0.83 -9.88
N SER A 79 7.42 0.66 -10.96
CA SER A 79 7.21 -0.65 -11.59
C SER A 79 8.52 -1.23 -12.13
N ILE A 80 9.35 -0.41 -12.77
CA ILE A 80 10.67 -0.84 -13.28
C ILE A 80 11.61 -1.16 -12.12
N ALA A 81 11.68 -0.29 -11.11
CA ALA A 81 12.54 -0.50 -9.93
C ALA A 81 12.15 -1.77 -9.14
N SER A 82 10.85 -2.02 -8.98
CA SER A 82 10.36 -3.25 -8.30
C SER A 82 10.67 -4.51 -9.12
N THR A 83 10.50 -4.45 -10.44
CA THR A 83 10.79 -5.56 -11.36
C THR A 83 12.28 -5.91 -11.36
N THR A 84 13.16 -4.91 -11.47
CA THR A 84 14.62 -5.14 -11.41
C THR A 84 15.06 -5.74 -10.08
N LYS A 85 14.49 -5.28 -8.96
CA LYS A 85 14.74 -5.88 -7.64
C LYS A 85 14.21 -7.31 -7.53
N TRP A 86 13.10 -7.63 -8.18
CA TRP A 86 12.57 -8.98 -8.21
C TRP A 86 13.51 -9.93 -8.98
N PHE A 87 13.98 -9.54 -10.17
CA PHE A 87 14.98 -10.33 -10.91
C PHE A 87 16.29 -10.48 -10.13
N SER A 88 16.74 -9.43 -9.45
CA SER A 88 17.93 -9.47 -8.60
C SER A 88 17.76 -10.34 -7.34
N SER A 89 16.53 -10.67 -6.93
CA SER A 89 16.28 -11.44 -5.71
C SER A 89 16.68 -12.92 -5.82
N GLY A 90 16.92 -13.42 -7.03
CA GLY A 90 17.23 -14.83 -7.29
C GLY A 90 16.05 -15.79 -7.06
N GLN A 91 14.88 -15.28 -6.65
CA GLN A 91 13.66 -16.07 -6.41
C GLN A 91 12.75 -16.13 -7.64
N TYR A 92 13.26 -15.78 -8.82
CA TYR A 92 12.51 -15.91 -10.06
C TYR A 92 12.39 -17.39 -10.45
N GLN A 93 11.16 -17.89 -10.50
CA GLN A 93 10.86 -19.24 -10.95
C GLN A 93 9.97 -19.20 -12.18
N LYS A 94 10.26 -20.09 -13.13
CA LYS A 94 9.43 -20.26 -14.33
C LYS A 94 8.03 -20.72 -13.89
N PRO A 95 6.96 -20.24 -14.54
CA PRO A 95 5.61 -20.65 -14.23
C PRO A 95 5.49 -22.18 -14.34
N THR A 96 5.10 -22.84 -13.24
CA THR A 96 4.67 -24.23 -13.30
C THR A 96 3.21 -24.27 -13.77
N PRO A 97 2.84 -25.13 -14.73
CA PRO A 97 1.48 -25.18 -15.27
C PRO A 97 0.42 -25.71 -14.29
N THR A 98 0.81 -26.04 -13.06
CA THR A 98 -0.09 -26.56 -12.03
C THR A 98 -0.78 -25.44 -11.28
N THR A 99 -2.12 -25.42 -11.35
CA THR A 99 -2.95 -24.52 -10.55
C THR A 99 -2.86 -24.89 -9.09
N ASN A 100 -2.31 -24.01 -8.26
CA ASN A 100 -2.27 -24.20 -6.82
C ASN A 100 -3.62 -23.77 -6.19
N ILE A 101 -4.49 -24.75 -5.93
CA ILE A 101 -5.83 -24.53 -5.36
C ILE A 101 -5.76 -23.89 -3.96
N GLU A 102 -4.75 -24.23 -3.16
CA GLU A 102 -4.54 -23.64 -1.83
C GLU A 102 -4.21 -22.15 -1.92
N LEU A 103 -3.42 -21.76 -2.94
CA LEU A 103 -3.11 -20.36 -3.22
C LEU A 103 -4.36 -19.58 -3.62
N ILE A 104 -5.23 -20.14 -4.45
CA ILE A 104 -6.50 -19.51 -4.86
C ILE A 104 -7.42 -19.31 -3.65
N SER A 105 -7.54 -20.34 -2.80
CA SER A 105 -8.36 -20.25 -1.58
C SER A 105 -7.85 -19.13 -0.65
N SER A 106 -6.54 -19.08 -0.43
CA SER A 106 -5.89 -18.06 0.39
C SER A 106 -6.04 -16.65 -0.21
N ALA A 107 -5.88 -16.53 -1.53
CA ALA A 107 -6.03 -15.27 -2.25
C ALA A 107 -7.46 -14.74 -2.19
N LYS A 108 -8.47 -15.62 -2.31
CA LYS A 108 -9.89 -15.24 -2.20
C LYS A 108 -10.19 -14.64 -0.83
N GLN A 109 -9.65 -15.19 0.25
CA GLN A 109 -9.86 -14.67 1.59
C GLN A 109 -9.28 -13.26 1.76
N VAL A 110 -8.05 -13.03 1.28
CA VAL A 110 -7.41 -11.70 1.30
C VAL A 110 -8.15 -10.70 0.41
N TRP A 111 -8.66 -11.17 -0.74
CA TRP A 111 -9.42 -10.34 -1.68
C TRP A 111 -10.74 -9.86 -1.08
N ILE A 112 -11.49 -10.74 -0.42
CA ILE A 112 -12.73 -10.36 0.29
C ILE A 112 -12.44 -9.32 1.37
N GLY A 113 -11.40 -9.50 2.18
CA GLY A 113 -11.00 -8.51 3.18
C GLY A 113 -10.63 -7.15 2.57
N SER A 114 -9.99 -7.17 1.40
CA SER A 114 -9.66 -5.94 0.66
C SER A 114 -10.90 -5.21 0.14
N ILE A 115 -11.94 -5.94 -0.27
CA ILE A 115 -13.23 -5.34 -0.68
C ILE A 115 -13.88 -4.63 0.51
N PHE A 116 -13.99 -5.30 1.66
CA PHE A 116 -14.56 -4.68 2.86
C PHE A 116 -13.79 -3.43 3.28
N THR A 117 -12.46 -3.47 3.19
CA THR A 117 -11.62 -2.31 3.52
C THR A 117 -11.91 -1.13 2.58
N ASN A 118 -12.07 -1.37 1.27
CA ASN A 118 -12.42 -0.32 0.32
C ASN A 118 -13.85 0.22 0.53
N ILE A 119 -14.81 -0.66 0.83
CA ILE A 119 -16.19 -0.26 1.14
C ILE A 119 -16.21 0.61 2.40
N LEU A 120 -15.50 0.22 3.45
CA LEU A 120 -15.38 1.04 4.67
C LEU A 120 -14.71 2.38 4.37
N GLN A 121 -13.64 2.37 3.58
CA GLN A 121 -12.85 3.56 3.30
C GLN A 121 -13.64 4.61 2.49
N TRP A 122 -14.31 4.20 1.42
CA TRP A 122 -15.04 5.13 0.54
C TRP A 122 -16.51 5.26 0.91
N GLY A 123 -17.13 4.18 1.36
CA GLY A 123 -18.54 4.16 1.76
C GLY A 123 -18.81 4.99 3.01
N SER A 124 -17.88 5.08 3.95
CA SER A 124 -18.03 5.96 5.13
C SER A 124 -18.19 7.43 4.74
N ILE A 125 -17.41 7.91 3.77
CA ILE A 125 -17.49 9.30 3.27
C ILE A 125 -18.82 9.52 2.54
N VAL A 126 -19.24 8.58 1.67
CA VAL A 126 -20.49 8.68 0.93
C VAL A 126 -21.69 8.73 1.87
N ILE A 127 -21.73 7.84 2.87
CA ILE A 127 -22.80 7.81 3.86
C ILE A 127 -22.79 9.10 4.69
N ALA A 128 -21.62 9.52 5.20
CA ALA A 128 -21.49 10.75 5.98
C ALA A 128 -21.95 11.99 5.19
N GLY A 129 -21.71 12.03 3.88
CA GLY A 129 -22.12 13.15 3.03
C GLY A 129 -23.62 13.35 2.87
N PHE A 130 -24.43 12.35 3.19
CA PHE A 130 -25.89 12.53 3.25
C PHE A 130 -26.36 13.19 4.55
N PHE A 131 -25.60 13.08 5.63
CA PHE A 131 -26.03 13.49 6.97
C PHE A 131 -25.32 14.75 7.49
N ILE A 132 -24.18 15.13 6.90
CA ILE A 132 -23.23 16.08 7.47
C ILE A 132 -22.88 17.18 6.47
N SER A 133 -22.56 18.38 6.96
CA SER A 133 -22.15 19.52 6.13
C SER A 133 -20.82 19.26 5.41
N THR A 134 -20.57 19.96 4.29
CA THR A 134 -19.31 19.81 3.51
C THR A 134 -18.06 20.13 4.33
N THR A 135 -18.14 21.05 5.29
CA THR A 135 -17.03 21.40 6.19
C THR A 135 -16.68 20.26 7.14
N GLU A 136 -17.68 19.66 7.77
CA GLU A 136 -17.50 18.51 8.67
C GLU A 136 -17.09 17.25 7.91
N LEU A 137 -17.53 17.08 6.66
CA LEU A 137 -17.06 16.02 5.77
C LEU A 137 -15.57 16.18 5.42
N GLY A 138 -15.12 17.43 5.23
CA GLY A 138 -13.70 17.75 5.08
C GLY A 138 -12.88 17.39 6.32
N LEU A 139 -13.40 17.68 7.52
CA LEU A 139 -12.79 17.28 8.79
C LEU A 139 -12.73 15.75 8.94
N LEU A 140 -13.80 15.04 8.59
CA LEU A 140 -13.82 13.58 8.60
C LEU A 140 -12.77 12.99 7.66
N ALA A 141 -12.66 13.52 6.43
CA ALA A 141 -11.66 13.09 5.46
C ALA A 141 -10.22 13.34 5.96
N ALA A 142 -9.98 14.48 6.62
CA ALA A 142 -8.70 14.77 7.26
C ALA A 142 -8.39 13.79 8.39
N ALA A 143 -9.35 13.57 9.30
CA ALA A 143 -9.21 12.62 10.41
C ALA A 143 -8.95 11.19 9.92
N GLN A 144 -9.62 10.75 8.85
CA GLN A 144 -9.39 9.44 8.24
C GLN A 144 -7.96 9.31 7.70
N ARG A 145 -7.42 10.35 7.04
CA ARG A 145 -6.02 10.35 6.58
C ARG A 145 -5.03 10.35 7.74
N THR A 146 -5.32 11.07 8.82
CA THR A 146 -4.50 11.03 10.04
C THR A 146 -4.55 9.65 10.70
N SER A 147 -5.72 9.00 10.74
CA SER A 147 -5.88 7.63 11.26
C SER A 147 -5.07 6.59 10.48
N LEU A 148 -4.81 6.82 9.18
CA LEU A 148 -3.94 5.94 8.39
C LEU A 148 -2.48 5.93 8.90
N LEU A 149 -2.00 6.93 9.64
CA LEU A 149 -0.68 6.86 10.30
C LEU A 149 -0.65 5.72 11.33
N ILE A 150 -1.74 5.54 12.08
CA ILE A 150 -1.87 4.44 13.05
C ILE A 150 -1.86 3.11 12.28
N GLY A 151 -2.67 3.03 11.22
CA GLY A 151 -2.72 1.86 10.34
C GLY A 151 -1.37 1.52 9.71
N PHE A 152 -0.57 2.52 9.32
CA PHE A 152 0.74 2.33 8.70
C PHE A 152 1.72 1.57 9.61
N VAL A 153 1.71 1.84 10.91
CA VAL A 153 2.54 1.13 11.90
C VAL A 153 2.15 -0.35 11.96
N LEU A 154 0.85 -0.64 12.08
CA LEU A 154 0.34 -2.01 12.11
C LEU A 154 0.65 -2.75 10.80
N ILE A 155 0.42 -2.08 9.67
CA ILE A 155 0.75 -2.61 8.34
C ILE A 155 2.23 -2.97 8.31
N THR A 156 3.13 -2.08 8.69
CA THR A 156 4.59 -2.32 8.64
C THR A 156 5.01 -3.54 9.46
N ILE A 157 4.50 -3.69 10.69
CA ILE A 157 4.81 -4.85 11.54
C ILE A 157 4.28 -6.13 10.91
N ASN A 158 3.00 -6.14 10.52
CA ASN A 158 2.38 -7.29 9.86
C ASN A 158 3.12 -7.67 8.57
N PHE A 159 3.66 -6.68 7.88
CA PHE A 159 4.42 -6.86 6.65
C PHE A 159 5.72 -7.62 6.86
N VAL A 160 6.44 -7.35 7.95
CA VAL A 160 7.68 -8.04 8.32
C VAL A 160 7.39 -9.42 8.91
N VAL A 161 6.34 -9.52 9.70
CA VAL A 161 6.02 -10.71 10.50
C VAL A 161 5.40 -11.83 9.64
N ALA A 162 4.63 -11.51 8.60
CA ALA A 162 4.02 -12.49 7.71
C ALA A 162 5.01 -13.50 7.07
N PRO A 163 6.11 -13.08 6.40
CA PRO A 163 7.08 -14.04 5.82
C PRO A 163 7.84 -14.83 6.89
N MET A 164 8.04 -14.26 8.09
CA MET A 164 8.66 -14.96 9.22
C MET A 164 7.75 -16.08 9.75
N PHE A 165 6.45 -15.82 9.87
CA PHE A 165 5.47 -16.85 10.22
C PHE A 165 5.45 -17.98 9.20
N ALA A 166 5.43 -17.66 7.90
CA ALA A 166 5.42 -18.67 6.84
C ALA A 166 6.67 -19.56 6.88
N SER A 167 7.86 -18.99 7.12
CA SER A 167 9.11 -19.75 7.22
C SER A 167 9.14 -20.65 8.46
N LEU A 168 8.76 -20.13 9.63
CA LEU A 168 8.74 -20.92 10.87
C LEU A 168 7.69 -22.04 10.86
N PHE A 169 6.54 -21.81 10.21
CA PHE A 169 5.52 -22.84 10.02
C PHE A 169 6.03 -23.96 9.11
N LYS A 170 6.68 -23.62 7.99
CA LYS A 170 7.30 -24.61 7.09
C LYS A 170 8.43 -25.41 7.77
N GLU A 171 9.16 -24.80 8.69
CA GLU A 171 10.22 -25.44 9.48
C GLU A 171 9.69 -26.28 10.67
N GLY A 172 8.38 -26.29 10.94
CA GLY A 172 7.76 -27.05 12.03
C GLY A 172 8.08 -26.54 13.44
N LYS A 173 8.68 -25.35 13.59
CA LYS A 173 9.14 -24.80 14.89
C LYS A 173 8.03 -24.05 15.62
N LEU A 174 7.02 -24.77 16.11
CA LEU A 174 5.82 -24.19 16.73
C LEU A 174 6.11 -23.31 17.97
N ASP A 175 7.12 -23.65 18.78
CA ASP A 175 7.49 -22.81 19.95
C ASP A 175 8.00 -21.43 19.54
N LYS A 176 8.84 -21.37 18.49
CA LYS A 176 9.32 -20.11 17.93
C LYS A 176 8.19 -19.32 17.28
N LEU A 177 7.24 -20.01 16.65
CA LEU A 177 6.03 -19.41 16.08
C LEU A 177 5.18 -18.71 17.17
N ARG A 178 4.97 -19.38 18.31
CA ARG A 178 4.22 -18.83 19.44
C ARG A 178 4.91 -17.61 20.05
N ASN A 179 6.23 -17.66 20.19
CA ASN A 179 7.01 -16.53 20.68
C ASN A 179 7.00 -15.35 19.70
N LEU A 180 7.12 -15.61 18.39
CA LEU A 180 7.01 -14.59 17.36
C LEU A 180 5.62 -13.93 17.39
N SER A 181 4.55 -14.70 17.55
CA SER A 181 3.18 -14.16 17.66
C SER A 181 3.01 -13.24 18.87
N ARG A 182 3.49 -13.66 20.05
CA ARG A 182 3.46 -12.81 21.26
C ARG A 182 4.27 -11.54 21.07
N TRP A 183 5.44 -11.64 20.47
CA TRP A 183 6.29 -10.48 20.19
C TRP A 183 5.63 -9.52 19.19
N ALA A 184 5.08 -10.03 18.10
CA ALA A 184 4.37 -9.24 17.10
C ALA A 184 3.13 -8.55 17.67
N CYS A 185 2.39 -9.23 18.56
CA CYS A 185 1.25 -8.63 19.26
C CYS A 185 1.69 -7.50 20.19
N ARG A 186 2.73 -7.74 21.02
CA ARG A 186 3.28 -6.69 21.90
C ARG A 186 3.85 -5.51 21.13
N ALA A 187 4.54 -5.77 20.02
CA ALA A 187 5.07 -4.73 19.14
C ALA A 187 3.93 -3.91 18.51
N ASN A 188 2.88 -4.57 18.01
CA ASN A 188 1.70 -3.88 17.49
C ASN A 188 1.02 -3.01 18.55
N ILE A 189 0.80 -3.54 19.76
CA ILE A 189 0.18 -2.76 20.85
C ILE A 189 1.05 -1.57 21.23
N GLY A 190 2.35 -1.78 21.48
CA GLY A 190 3.26 -0.71 21.89
C GLY A 190 3.41 0.38 20.82
N ALA A 191 3.50 -0.03 19.55
CA ALA A 191 3.67 0.90 18.45
C ALA A 191 2.36 1.60 18.06
N ALA A 192 1.19 0.96 18.23
CA ALA A 192 -0.11 1.59 18.03
C ALA A 192 -0.49 2.55 19.16
N LEU A 193 0.05 2.35 20.36
CA LEU A 193 -0.17 3.25 21.49
C LEU A 193 0.38 4.66 21.21
N LEU A 194 1.51 4.76 20.50
CA LEU A 194 2.20 6.02 20.26
C LEU A 194 1.36 7.01 19.45
N PRO A 195 0.81 6.65 18.27
CA PRO A 195 -0.10 7.54 17.53
C PRO A 195 -1.40 7.83 18.27
N VAL A 196 -1.96 6.84 18.98
CA VAL A 196 -3.22 7.00 19.71
C VAL A 196 -3.05 8.04 20.81
N LEU A 197 -1.98 7.95 21.60
CA LEU A 197 -1.70 8.92 22.66
C LEU A 197 -1.54 10.33 22.09
N ILE A 198 -0.83 10.49 20.98
CA ILE A 198 -0.67 11.78 20.31
C ILE A 198 -2.05 12.33 19.88
N CYS A 199 -2.89 11.51 19.25
CA CYS A 199 -4.22 11.93 18.81
C CYS A 199 -5.18 12.24 19.97
N THR A 200 -5.01 11.59 21.13
CA THR A 200 -5.86 11.85 22.31
C THR A 200 -5.38 13.02 23.17
N LEU A 201 -4.07 13.32 23.19
CA LEU A 201 -3.49 14.38 24.01
C LEU A 201 -3.44 15.73 23.28
N PHE A 202 -3.43 15.72 21.94
CA PHE A 202 -3.50 16.91 21.10
C PHE A 202 -4.76 16.85 20.23
N PRO A 203 -5.91 17.37 20.72
CA PRO A 203 -7.15 17.47 19.95
C PRO A 203 -7.05 18.47 18.79
#